data_AF-A0A661HMY3-F1
#
_entry.id   AF-A0A661HMY3-F1
#
_cell.length_a   1.000
_cell.length_b   1.000
_cell.length_c   1.000
_cell.angle_alpha   90.00
_cell.angle_beta   90.00
_cell.angle_gamma   90.00
#
_symmetry.space_group_name_H-M   'P 1'
#
loop_
_entity.id
_entity.type
_entity.pdbx_description
1 polymer ?
#
loop_
_entity_poly.entity_id
_entity_poly.type
_entity_poly.pdbx_seq_one_letter_code
_entity_poly.pdbx_strand_id
1 'polypeptide(L)'
;MSTLAKEIEKHIKKLVHPLKENEALDEVLKRKLTKKELKLLKAWTEKLLDKDIQTQLQIDEERYRELSAKLIKKLNQERIKQAICI
;
A
#
# COMPACT_ATOMS: atom_id res chain seq x y z
N MET A 1 8.18 12.22 -9.14
CA MET A 1 7.38 10.99 -8.87
C MET A 1 7.69 10.50 -7.47
N SER A 2 6.67 10.40 -6.65
CA SER A 2 6.76 10.09 -5.23
C SER A 2 7.06 8.62 -4.96
N THR A 3 7.81 8.35 -3.89
CA THR A 3 8.18 6.98 -3.48
C THR A 3 6.95 6.09 -3.26
N LEU A 4 5.87 6.67 -2.72
CA LEU A 4 4.62 5.99 -2.44
C LEU A 4 3.85 5.57 -3.71
N ALA A 5 3.70 6.48 -4.67
CA ALA A 5 3.04 6.19 -5.94
C ALA A 5 3.76 5.05 -6.68
N LYS A 6 5.09 5.13 -6.77
CA LYS A 6 5.91 4.09 -7.40
C LYS A 6 5.76 2.72 -6.74
N GLU A 7 5.69 2.68 -5.41
CA GLU A 7 5.52 1.42 -4.68
C GLU A 7 4.14 0.81 -4.93
N ILE A 8 3.10 1.65 -4.89
CA ILE A 8 1.73 1.23 -5.21
C ILE A 8 1.65 0.68 -6.64
N GLU A 9 2.28 1.35 -7.61
CA GLU A 9 2.31 0.91 -9.01
C GLU A 9 2.94 -0.48 -9.18
N LYS A 10 3.99 -0.84 -8.43
CA LYS A 10 4.57 -2.19 -8.47
C LYS A 10 3.60 -3.28 -8.03
N HIS A 11 2.70 -2.97 -7.12
CA HIS A 11 1.73 -3.92 -6.57
C HIS A 11 0.39 -3.92 -7.34
N ILE A 12 0.16 -2.95 -8.24
CA ILE A 12 -1.03 -2.87 -9.07
C ILE A 12 -0.78 -3.54 -10.43
N LYS A 13 -1.62 -4.52 -10.79
CA LYS A 13 -1.47 -5.28 -12.04
C LYS A 13 -1.72 -4.45 -13.31
N LYS A 14 -2.66 -3.53 -13.24
CA LYS A 14 -3.07 -2.66 -14.35
C LYS A 14 -3.59 -1.35 -13.77
N LEU A 15 -2.90 -0.27 -14.11
CA LEU A 15 -3.27 1.10 -13.80
C LEU A 15 -3.86 1.71 -15.08
N VAL A 16 -5.07 2.28 -14.99
CA VAL A 16 -5.79 2.84 -16.15
C VAL A 16 -5.57 4.36 -16.25
N HIS A 17 -5.43 5.01 -15.10
CA HIS A 17 -5.24 6.45 -14.96
C HIS A 17 -4.06 6.73 -14.02
N PRO A 18 -3.35 7.87 -14.16
CA PRO A 18 -2.26 8.18 -13.26
C PRO A 18 -2.76 8.36 -11.82
N LEU A 19 -1.88 8.08 -10.86
CA LEU A 19 -2.17 8.26 -9.45
C LEU A 19 -2.32 9.74 -9.09
N LYS A 20 -3.15 10.02 -8.07
CA LYS A 20 -3.30 11.34 -7.47
C LYS A 20 -1.98 11.87 -6.89
N GLU A 21 -1.93 13.17 -6.68
CA GLU A 21 -0.83 13.83 -5.96
C GLU A 21 -0.68 13.28 -4.53
N ASN A 22 0.52 13.41 -3.95
CA ASN A 22 0.88 12.77 -2.68
C ASN A 22 -0.12 13.00 -1.54
N GLU A 23 -0.52 14.24 -1.32
CA GLU A 23 -1.44 14.57 -0.22
C GLU A 23 -2.81 13.93 -0.44
N ALA A 24 -3.39 14.10 -1.62
CA ALA A 24 -4.66 13.49 -1.97
C ALA A 24 -4.60 11.95 -1.95
N LEU A 25 -3.48 11.37 -2.37
CA LEU A 25 -3.24 9.94 -2.36
C LEU A 25 -3.12 9.40 -0.92
N ASP A 26 -2.32 10.04 -0.05
CA ASP A 26 -2.16 9.66 1.36
C ASP A 26 -3.47 9.82 2.13
N GLU A 27 -4.26 10.88 1.86
CA GLU A 27 -5.60 11.05 2.44
C GLU A 27 -6.57 9.93 2.04
N VAL A 28 -6.63 9.59 0.75
CA VAL A 28 -7.48 8.51 0.27
C VAL A 28 -7.06 7.18 0.89
N LEU A 29 -5.76 6.90 0.93
CA LEU A 29 -5.22 5.68 1.53
C LEU A 29 -5.50 5.61 3.03
N LYS A 30 -5.36 6.71 3.77
CA LYS A 30 -5.75 6.79 5.19
C LYS A 30 -7.23 6.49 5.43
N ARG A 31 -8.11 6.90 4.51
CA ARG A 31 -9.55 6.62 4.61
C ARG A 31 -9.93 5.20 4.19
N LYS A 32 -9.16 4.59 3.29
CA LYS A 32 -9.48 3.27 2.69
C LYS A 32 -8.73 2.09 3.32
N LEU A 33 -7.51 2.32 3.79
CA LEU A 33 -6.65 1.31 4.42
C LEU A 33 -6.76 1.37 5.94
N THR A 34 -6.59 0.22 6.58
CA THR A 34 -6.41 0.16 8.03
C THR A 34 -5.05 0.73 8.43
N LYS A 35 -4.88 1.08 9.71
CA LYS A 35 -3.58 1.57 10.23
C LYS A 35 -2.43 0.62 9.95
N LYS A 36 -2.65 -0.71 10.06
CA LYS A 36 -1.61 -1.72 9.80
C LYS A 36 -1.26 -1.82 8.32
N GLU A 37 -2.26 -1.81 7.44
CA GLU A 37 -2.07 -1.78 5.98
C GLU A 37 -1.31 -0.52 5.53
N LEU A 38 -1.67 0.64 6.09
CA LEU A 38 -0.99 1.90 5.77
C LEU A 38 0.46 1.89 6.24
N LYS A 39 0.74 1.38 7.45
CA LYS A 39 2.11 1.22 7.96
C LYS A 39 2.92 0.27 7.09
N LEU A 40 2.35 -0.87 6.69
CA LEU A 40 2.99 -1.82 5.77
C LEU A 40 3.36 -1.14 4.44
N LEU A 41 2.41 -0.40 3.86
CA LEU A 41 2.64 0.31 2.61
C LEU A 41 3.78 1.35 2.75
N LYS A 42 3.82 2.11 3.84
CA LYS A 42 4.90 3.07 4.11
C LYS A 42 6.25 2.37 4.29
N ALA A 43 6.27 1.27 5.02
CA ALA A 43 7.48 0.49 5.22
C ALA A 43 8.06 -0.07 3.91
N TRP A 44 7.21 -0.45 2.94
CA TRP A 44 7.65 -0.81 1.60
C TRP A 44 8.28 0.37 0.85
N THR A 45 7.75 1.59 0.98
CA THR A 45 8.36 2.78 0.37
C THR A 45 9.75 3.08 0.91
N GLU A 46 10.00 2.73 2.17
CA GLU A 46 11.30 2.87 2.83
C GLU A 46 12.26 1.72 2.48
N LYS A 47 11.82 0.75 1.65
CA LYS A 47 12.58 -0.46 1.27
C LYS A 47 13.05 -1.28 2.48
N LEU A 48 12.28 -1.28 3.55
CA LEU A 48 12.55 -2.12 4.71
C LEU A 48 12.42 -3.61 4.35
N LEU A 49 13.26 -4.46 4.94
CA LEU A 49 13.18 -5.91 4.75
C LEU A 49 11.92 -6.44 5.44
N ASP A 50 11.34 -7.53 4.92
CA ASP A 50 10.12 -8.12 5.48
C ASP A 50 10.26 -8.41 7.00
N LYS A 51 11.47 -8.77 7.45
CA LYS A 51 11.77 -9.00 8.89
C LYS A 51 11.71 -7.73 9.74
N ASP A 52 12.21 -6.61 9.22
CA ASP A 52 12.11 -5.31 9.90
C ASP A 52 10.66 -4.86 9.98
N ILE A 53 9.90 -5.06 8.90
CA ILE A 53 8.48 -4.72 8.86
C ILE A 53 7.68 -5.58 9.86
N GLN A 54 7.95 -6.88 9.92
CA GLN A 54 7.37 -7.80 10.91
C GLN A 54 7.64 -7.32 12.34
N THR A 55 8.87 -6.92 12.62
CA THR A 55 9.28 -6.41 13.93
C THR A 55 8.57 -5.09 14.27
N GLN A 56 8.51 -4.15 13.33
CA GLN A 56 7.81 -2.87 13.52
C GLN A 56 6.30 -3.02 13.71
N LEU A 57 5.68 -3.97 13.00
CA LEU A 57 4.25 -4.25 13.08
C LEU A 57 3.89 -5.23 14.20
N GLN A 58 4.90 -5.83 14.86
CA GLN A 58 4.75 -6.87 15.88
C GLN A 58 3.84 -8.01 15.39
N ILE A 59 4.15 -8.53 14.20
CA ILE A 59 3.44 -9.65 13.57
C ILE A 59 4.45 -10.72 13.14
N ASP A 60 4.01 -11.96 13.13
CA ASP A 60 4.81 -13.07 12.62
C ASP A 60 4.75 -13.14 11.08
N GLU A 61 5.53 -14.05 10.50
CA GLU A 61 5.64 -14.23 9.05
C GLU A 61 4.32 -14.60 8.38
N GLU A 62 3.51 -15.48 8.97
CA GLU A 62 2.22 -15.90 8.42
C GLU A 62 1.26 -14.72 8.36
N ARG A 63 1.13 -13.99 9.48
CA ARG A 63 0.32 -12.76 9.53
C ARG A 63 0.82 -11.69 8.58
N TYR A 64 2.14 -11.56 8.42
CA TYR A 64 2.74 -10.63 7.47
C TYR A 64 2.38 -10.99 6.03
N ARG A 65 2.52 -12.27 5.63
CA ARG A 65 2.13 -12.76 4.31
C ARG A 65 0.64 -12.53 4.04
N GLU A 66 -0.21 -12.83 5.03
CA GLU A 66 -1.65 -12.56 4.93
C GLU A 66 -1.96 -11.08 4.75
N LEU A 67 -1.36 -10.21 5.58
CA LEU A 67 -1.57 -8.77 5.52
C LEU A 67 -1.11 -8.19 4.18
N SER A 68 0.06 -8.62 3.71
CA SER A 68 0.63 -8.22 2.42
C SER A 68 -0.24 -8.65 1.26
N ALA A 69 -0.68 -9.91 1.25
CA ALA A 69 -1.60 -10.42 0.22
C ALA A 69 -2.95 -9.69 0.25
N LYS A 70 -3.50 -9.41 1.45
CA LYS A 70 -4.74 -8.64 1.62
C LYS A 70 -4.58 -7.21 1.10
N LEU A 71 -3.48 -6.54 1.43
CA LEU A 71 -3.17 -5.18 0.96
C LEU A 71 -3.06 -5.13 -0.57
N ILE A 72 -2.28 -6.04 -1.17
CA ILE A 72 -2.12 -6.11 -2.64
C ILE A 72 -3.47 -6.37 -3.32
N LYS A 73 -4.26 -7.33 -2.80
CA LYS A 73 -5.61 -7.59 -3.32
C LYS A 73 -6.50 -6.35 -3.23
N LYS A 74 -6.44 -5.63 -2.11
CA LYS A 74 -7.22 -4.42 -1.86
C LYS A 74 -6.82 -3.27 -2.79
N LEU A 75 -5.53 -3.01 -2.97
CA LEU A 75 -5.01 -2.03 -3.94
C LEU A 75 -5.47 -2.34 -5.37
N ASN A 76 -5.66 -3.62 -5.70
CA ASN A 76 -6.14 -4.05 -7.01
C ASN A 76 -7.66 -4.01 -7.20
N GLN A 77 -8.45 -3.72 -6.16
CA GLN A 77 -9.90 -3.56 -6.31
C GLN A 77 -10.21 -2.29 -7.11
N GLU A 78 -11.14 -2.37 -8.07
CA GLU A 78 -11.50 -1.23 -8.92
C GLU A 78 -11.93 -0.01 -8.12
N ARG A 79 -12.69 -0.21 -7.03
CA ARG A 79 -13.08 0.86 -6.10
C ARG A 79 -11.89 1.60 -5.47
N ILE A 80 -10.80 0.90 -5.17
CA ILE A 80 -9.60 1.51 -4.62
C ILE A 80 -8.84 2.22 -5.73
N LYS A 81 -8.65 1.57 -6.89
CA LYS A 81 -8.01 2.17 -8.06
C LYS A 81 -8.68 3.49 -8.46
N GLN A 82 -10.00 3.52 -8.56
CA GLN A 82 -10.76 4.75 -8.84
C GLN A 82 -10.60 5.81 -7.76
N ALA A 83 -10.40 5.41 -6.50
CA ALA A 83 -10.20 6.36 -5.42
C ALA A 83 -8.80 6.99 -5.44
N ILE A 84 -7.77 6.23 -5.82
CA ILE A 84 -6.36 6.65 -5.81
C ILE A 84 -5.87 7.22 -7.14
N CYS A 85 -6.57 6.96 -8.25
CA CYS A 85 -6.29 7.55 -9.56
C CYS A 85 -7.10 8.84 -9.77
N ILE A 86 -6.62 9.70 -10.67
CA ILE A 86 -7.37 10.89 -11.13
C ILE A 86 -8.43 10.53 -12.17
#